data_AF-A0A4S4E3U0-F1
#
_entry.id   AF-A0A4S4E3U0-F1
#
_cell.length_a   1.000
_cell.length_b   1.000
_cell.length_c   1.000
_cell.angle_alpha   90.00
_cell.angle_beta   90.00
_cell.angle_gamma   90.00
#
_symmetry.space_group_name_H-M   'P 1'
#
loop_
_entity.id
_entity.type
_entity.pdbx_description
1 polymer ?
#
loop_
_entity_poly.entity_id
_entity_poly.type
_entity_poly.pdbx_seq_one_letter_code
_entity_poly.pdbx_strand_id
1 'polypeptide(L)'
;MFAAGADTTYTVLEWAMTELLRHPTIMKKLQEEVRGIAPKKANLSEDDLEQMHYLKAIIKETLQLHPPVPLLISRESTKHVKLQGYDIPTETRVFINAWTIGRDPLSWKEPEEFRPERFLNSFIDFNGQIFQFIPFGAGRRGCPGIVFAIANLELVLASLVHKFDWALPGGDLSLNLLISHSPLILPPPPATQPPPPTPPPSATKTSKTNIRSSEYQKPTHVTHDMSDEELLWRASMTPKIRKFPFKRVPKVAFMFLTRGPVLLAPLWELFFKGHEGFYSIYVHSDPSFNQSEPENSVFHGRRIPSKKVQWGSVSMVEAERRLLANALLDFSNQRFVLLSESCIPLFNFSTIYSYLIYSSKNFVESFDLPGLAGRGRYRHQMSPTITIQQWKKGAQWFEMDRDIAIEVVSDTKYFPLFQKHCKRSCCADEHYLPTFVSIRFSERNSNRSLTWVDWSKGGIHPAKFVRTDVTIEVLEKMRSGRKCEYNGNITNVCFLFARKVTPTALGRLMRFAPKVMQFNP
;
A
#
# COMPACT_ATOMS: atom_id res chain seq x y z
N MET A 1 -14.65 -16.47 -2.93
CA MET A 1 -14.29 -15.11 -3.38
C MET A 1 -15.29 -14.59 -4.40
N PHE A 2 -15.65 -15.38 -5.43
CA PHE A 2 -16.67 -15.02 -6.42
C PHE A 2 -18.03 -14.63 -5.80
N ALA A 3 -18.63 -15.48 -4.94
CA ALA A 3 -19.90 -15.16 -4.27
C ALA A 3 -19.87 -13.86 -3.45
N ALA A 4 -18.78 -13.62 -2.70
CA ALA A 4 -18.65 -12.45 -1.84
C ALA A 4 -18.59 -11.12 -2.62
N GLY A 5 -18.12 -11.12 -3.87
CA GLY A 5 -18.06 -9.93 -4.73
C GLY A 5 -19.25 -9.80 -5.68
N ALA A 6 -19.83 -10.91 -6.13
CA ALA A 6 -20.96 -10.92 -7.06
C ALA A 6 -22.29 -10.68 -6.33
N ASP A 7 -22.63 -11.52 -5.36
CA ASP A 7 -23.94 -11.50 -4.70
C ASP A 7 -24.16 -10.18 -3.97
N THR A 8 -23.15 -9.68 -3.25
CA THR A 8 -23.24 -8.41 -2.51
C THR A 8 -23.42 -7.22 -3.44
N THR A 9 -22.68 -7.17 -4.56
CA THR A 9 -22.80 -6.09 -5.55
C THR A 9 -24.17 -6.12 -6.23
N TYR A 10 -24.65 -7.31 -6.60
CA TYR A 10 -25.98 -7.51 -7.16
C TYR A 10 -27.07 -7.00 -6.20
N THR A 11 -27.02 -7.37 -4.92
CA THR A 11 -27.99 -6.91 -3.91
C THR A 11 -28.02 -5.38 -3.78
N VAL A 12 -26.86 -4.70 -3.83
CA VAL A 12 -26.87 -3.22 -3.80
C VAL A 12 -27.49 -2.63 -5.06
N LEU A 13 -27.20 -3.19 -6.24
CA LEU A 13 -27.81 -2.72 -7.49
C LEU A 13 -29.33 -2.92 -7.49
N GLU A 14 -29.80 -4.05 -6.98
CA GLU A 14 -31.22 -4.36 -6.84
C GLU A 14 -31.92 -3.35 -5.92
N TRP A 15 -31.35 -3.09 -4.74
CA TRP A 15 -31.89 -2.08 -3.82
C TRP A 15 -31.80 -0.66 -4.39
N ALA A 16 -30.70 -0.30 -5.06
CA ALA A 16 -30.55 1.01 -5.68
C ALA A 16 -31.63 1.24 -6.74
N MET A 17 -31.84 0.27 -7.64
CA MET A 17 -32.88 0.36 -8.66
C MET A 17 -34.28 0.37 -8.04
N THR A 18 -34.52 -0.41 -7.00
CA THR A 18 -35.79 -0.42 -6.26
C THR A 18 -36.09 0.96 -5.66
N GLU A 19 -35.13 1.56 -4.98
CA GLU A 19 -35.30 2.89 -4.39
C GLU A 19 -35.49 3.98 -5.46
N LEU A 20 -34.76 3.91 -6.57
CA LEU A 20 -34.94 4.86 -7.67
C LEU A 20 -36.32 4.74 -8.33
N LEU A 21 -36.83 3.52 -8.52
CA LEU A 21 -38.18 3.29 -9.05
C LEU A 21 -39.28 3.78 -8.09
N ARG A 22 -39.05 3.68 -6.78
CA ARG A 22 -39.96 4.22 -5.75
C ARG A 22 -39.89 5.74 -5.62
N HIS A 23 -38.82 6.37 -6.12
CA HIS A 23 -38.60 7.82 -6.05
C HIS A 23 -38.34 8.42 -7.44
N PRO A 24 -39.38 8.58 -8.30
CA PRO A 24 -39.22 9.05 -9.67
C PRO A 24 -38.51 10.41 -9.81
N THR A 25 -38.65 11.31 -8.84
CA THR A 25 -37.96 12.60 -8.79
C THR A 25 -36.44 12.43 -8.63
N ILE A 26 -36.01 11.49 -7.78
CA ILE A 26 -34.60 11.14 -7.59
C ILE A 26 -34.06 10.43 -8.84
N MET A 27 -34.81 9.49 -9.42
CA MET A 27 -34.45 8.82 -10.68
C MET A 27 -34.23 9.85 -11.79
N LYS A 28 -35.17 10.77 -11.99
CA LYS A 28 -35.08 11.81 -13.02
C LYS A 28 -33.84 12.69 -12.83
N LYS A 29 -33.57 13.13 -11.60
CA LYS A 29 -32.38 13.93 -11.26
C LYS A 29 -31.07 13.18 -11.53
N LEU A 30 -31.02 11.87 -11.23
CA LEU A 30 -29.87 11.03 -11.59
C LEU A 30 -29.71 10.90 -13.11
N GLN A 31 -30.80 10.64 -13.84
CA GLN A 31 -30.75 10.55 -15.31
C GLN A 31 -30.28 11.86 -15.94
N GLU A 32 -30.72 13.02 -15.43
CA GLU A 32 -30.27 14.35 -15.87
C GLU A 32 -28.76 14.53 -15.64
N GLU A 33 -28.23 14.17 -14.47
CA GLU A 33 -26.78 14.19 -14.20
C GLU A 33 -26.02 13.31 -15.20
N VAL A 34 -26.40 12.02 -15.27
CA VAL A 34 -25.68 11.01 -16.05
C VAL A 34 -25.72 11.33 -17.55
N ARG A 35 -26.88 11.71 -18.09
CA ARG A 35 -27.05 12.05 -19.51
C ARG A 35 -26.48 13.42 -19.85
N GLY A 36 -26.42 14.35 -18.89
CA GLY A 36 -25.78 15.65 -19.05
C GLY A 36 -24.25 15.57 -19.14
N ILE A 37 -23.62 14.69 -18.35
CA ILE A 37 -22.16 14.48 -18.38
C ILE A 37 -21.72 13.70 -19.62
N ALA A 38 -22.49 12.69 -20.03
CA ALA A 38 -22.15 11.81 -21.14
C ALA A 38 -23.22 11.80 -22.25
N PRO A 39 -23.47 12.95 -22.91
CA PRO A 39 -24.50 13.04 -23.93
C PRO A 39 -24.15 12.16 -25.13
N LYS A 40 -25.05 11.25 -25.50
CA LYS A 40 -24.95 10.40 -26.71
C LYS A 40 -23.71 9.49 -26.79
N LYS A 41 -23.00 9.23 -25.68
CA LYS A 41 -21.90 8.25 -25.66
C LYS A 41 -22.45 6.81 -25.66
N ALA A 42 -21.86 5.93 -26.46
CA ALA A 42 -22.28 4.52 -26.51
C ALA A 42 -21.95 3.77 -25.19
N ASN A 43 -20.82 4.09 -24.57
CA ASN A 43 -20.36 3.54 -23.30
C ASN A 43 -19.77 4.64 -22.43
N LEU A 44 -19.99 4.54 -21.12
CA LEU A 44 -19.45 5.47 -20.13
C LEU A 44 -17.98 5.16 -19.87
N SER A 45 -17.15 6.20 -19.80
CA SER A 45 -15.76 6.07 -19.36
C SER A 45 -15.63 6.31 -17.85
N GLU A 46 -14.53 5.88 -17.26
CA GLU A 46 -14.25 6.14 -15.85
C GLU A 46 -14.18 7.66 -15.52
N ASP A 47 -13.74 8.49 -16.47
CA ASP A 47 -13.68 9.95 -16.29
C ASP A 47 -15.10 10.56 -16.23
N ASP A 48 -16.07 9.96 -16.92
CA ASP A 48 -17.47 10.39 -16.86
C ASP A 48 -18.07 10.09 -15.48
N LEU A 49 -17.85 8.87 -14.96
CA LEU A 49 -18.31 8.44 -13.62
C LEU A 49 -17.73 9.33 -12.51
N GLU A 50 -16.56 9.92 -12.73
CA GLU A 50 -15.93 10.79 -11.73
C GLU A 50 -16.78 12.02 -11.40
N GLN A 51 -17.44 12.60 -12.41
CA GLN A 51 -18.27 13.80 -12.29
C GLN A 51 -19.69 13.51 -11.80
N MET A 52 -20.09 12.23 -11.69
CA MET A 52 -21.45 11.82 -11.27
C MET A 52 -21.57 11.82 -9.74
N HIS A 53 -21.69 13.01 -9.16
CA HIS A 53 -21.72 13.19 -7.71
C HIS A 53 -23.01 12.68 -7.07
N TYR A 54 -24.15 12.84 -7.74
CA TYR A 54 -25.45 12.36 -7.28
C TYR A 54 -25.57 10.84 -7.37
N LEU A 55 -25.02 10.21 -8.43
CA LEU A 55 -24.87 8.76 -8.50
C LEU A 55 -24.13 8.20 -7.27
N LYS A 56 -23.00 8.81 -6.91
CA LYS A 56 -22.20 8.39 -5.74
C LYS A 56 -22.96 8.58 -4.44
N ALA A 57 -23.75 9.64 -4.34
CA ALA A 57 -24.62 9.90 -3.21
C ALA A 57 -25.73 8.84 -3.08
N ILE A 58 -26.34 8.45 -4.20
CA ILE A 58 -27.34 7.37 -4.28
C ILE A 58 -26.75 6.04 -3.80
N ILE A 59 -25.55 5.66 -4.27
CA ILE A 59 -24.90 4.42 -3.83
C ILE A 59 -24.65 4.41 -2.32
N LYS A 60 -24.22 5.56 -1.75
CA LYS A 60 -24.02 5.67 -0.30
C LYS A 60 -25.33 5.58 0.48
N GLU A 61 -26.38 6.22 0.00
CA GLU A 61 -27.72 6.14 0.60
C GLU A 61 -28.26 4.71 0.55
N THR A 62 -28.12 4.04 -0.60
CA THR A 62 -28.52 2.63 -0.74
C THR A 62 -27.74 1.75 0.24
N LEU A 63 -26.45 1.98 0.46
CA LEU A 63 -25.66 1.20 1.42
C LEU A 63 -25.96 1.53 2.89
N GLN A 64 -26.45 2.74 3.18
CA GLN A 64 -26.88 3.13 4.53
C GLN A 64 -28.23 2.45 4.87
N LEU A 65 -29.20 2.47 3.94
CA LEU A 65 -30.50 1.80 4.13
C LEU A 65 -30.40 0.29 3.90
N HIS A 66 -29.71 -0.17 2.89
CA HIS A 66 -29.78 -1.57 2.45
C HIS A 66 -28.40 -2.22 2.40
N PRO A 67 -27.68 -2.32 3.53
CA PRO A 67 -26.38 -2.97 3.55
C PRO A 67 -26.55 -4.47 3.22
N PRO A 68 -25.86 -5.02 2.21
CA PRO A 68 -25.96 -6.45 1.86
C PRO A 68 -25.54 -7.40 2.97
N VAL A 69 -24.75 -6.89 3.93
CA VAL A 69 -24.33 -7.61 5.12
C VAL A 69 -24.77 -6.80 6.36
N PRO A 70 -26.05 -6.90 6.78
CA PRO A 70 -26.60 -6.15 7.91
C PRO A 70 -25.86 -6.40 9.23
N LEU A 71 -25.46 -7.65 9.46
CA LEU A 71 -24.61 -8.08 10.56
C LEU A 71 -23.21 -8.36 9.99
N LEU A 72 -22.25 -7.48 10.24
CA LEU A 72 -20.88 -7.65 9.75
C LEU A 72 -20.27 -8.96 10.26
N ILE A 73 -19.26 -9.44 9.54
CA ILE A 73 -18.54 -10.69 9.85
C ILE A 73 -18.15 -10.73 11.33
N SER A 74 -18.60 -11.79 12.01
CA SER A 74 -18.45 -11.95 13.45
C SER A 74 -16.99 -11.97 13.90
N ARG A 75 -16.79 -11.56 15.14
CA ARG A 75 -15.51 -11.63 15.86
C ARG A 75 -15.66 -12.56 17.04
N GLU A 76 -14.66 -13.39 17.27
CA GLU A 76 -14.61 -14.22 18.47
C GLU A 76 -13.61 -13.63 19.46
N SER A 77 -14.03 -13.51 20.72
CA SER A 77 -13.19 -12.98 21.79
C SER A 77 -12.10 -13.98 22.14
N THR A 78 -10.82 -13.59 22.03
CA THR A 78 -9.70 -14.49 22.38
C THR A 78 -9.40 -14.54 23.88
N LYS A 79 -10.01 -13.64 24.66
CA LYS A 79 -9.87 -13.56 26.11
C LYS A 79 -11.03 -12.76 26.70
N HIS A 80 -11.37 -13.07 27.94
CA HIS A 80 -12.29 -12.27 28.73
C HIS A 80 -11.91 -10.78 28.73
N VAL A 81 -12.86 -9.91 28.44
CA VAL A 81 -12.67 -8.46 28.41
C VAL A 81 -13.91 -7.72 28.92
N LYS A 82 -13.68 -6.66 29.69
CA LYS A 82 -14.74 -5.71 30.06
C LYS A 82 -14.72 -4.52 29.10
N LEU A 83 -15.82 -4.27 28.39
CA LEU A 83 -15.93 -3.20 27.40
C LEU A 83 -17.17 -2.34 27.70
N GLN A 84 -16.98 -1.04 27.94
CA GLN A 84 -18.08 -0.10 28.24
C GLN A 84 -19.02 -0.61 29.35
N GLY A 85 -18.47 -1.27 30.37
CA GLY A 85 -19.23 -1.85 31.47
C GLY A 85 -19.75 -3.27 31.23
N TYR A 86 -19.79 -3.76 29.99
CA TYR A 86 -20.21 -5.11 29.64
C TYR A 86 -19.07 -6.11 29.83
N ASP A 87 -19.43 -7.29 30.32
CA ASP A 87 -18.52 -8.43 30.41
C ASP A 87 -18.62 -9.29 29.15
N ILE A 88 -17.49 -9.50 28.46
CA ILE A 88 -17.39 -10.29 27.24
C ILE A 88 -16.45 -11.46 27.51
N PRO A 89 -16.99 -12.65 27.84
CA PRO A 89 -16.20 -13.86 28.06
C PRO A 89 -15.33 -14.25 26.86
N THR A 90 -14.30 -15.04 27.10
CA THR A 90 -13.54 -15.73 26.03
C THR A 90 -14.50 -16.57 25.17
N GLU A 91 -14.19 -16.72 23.88
CA GLU A 91 -15.01 -17.46 22.89
C GLU A 91 -16.38 -16.84 22.58
N THR A 92 -16.68 -15.64 23.11
CA THR A 92 -17.90 -14.91 22.75
C THR A 92 -17.84 -14.41 21.30
N ARG A 93 -18.86 -14.74 20.50
CA ARG A 93 -19.04 -14.17 19.16
C ARG A 93 -19.77 -12.83 19.22
N VAL A 94 -19.14 -11.81 18.67
CA VAL A 94 -19.63 -10.44 18.59
C VAL A 94 -19.93 -10.10 17.13
N PHE A 95 -21.14 -9.61 16.88
CA PHE A 95 -21.58 -9.09 15.60
C PHE A 95 -21.69 -7.57 15.68
N ILE A 96 -21.33 -6.89 14.60
CA ILE A 96 -21.56 -5.45 14.46
C ILE A 96 -22.79 -5.27 13.59
N ASN A 97 -23.83 -4.68 14.14
CA ASN A 97 -25.09 -4.43 13.43
C ASN A 97 -24.99 -3.13 12.62
N ALA A 98 -24.44 -3.24 11.41
CA ALA A 98 -24.29 -2.12 10.49
C ALA A 98 -25.66 -1.56 10.06
N TRP A 99 -26.69 -2.40 9.97
CA TRP A 99 -28.05 -1.98 9.65
C TRP A 99 -28.64 -1.03 10.70
N THR A 100 -28.51 -1.35 11.99
CA THR A 100 -28.94 -0.46 13.08
C THR A 100 -28.11 0.81 13.14
N ILE A 101 -26.78 0.73 12.95
CA ILE A 101 -25.91 1.91 12.91
C ILE A 101 -26.30 2.86 11.77
N GLY A 102 -26.58 2.30 10.58
CA GLY A 102 -27.06 3.08 9.44
C GLY A 102 -28.37 3.81 9.76
N ARG A 103 -29.23 3.26 10.61
CA ARG A 103 -30.55 3.81 10.94
C ARG A 103 -30.65 4.55 12.27
N ASP A 104 -29.53 4.73 12.96
CA ASP A 104 -29.55 5.35 14.27
C ASP A 104 -30.00 6.82 14.19
N PRO A 105 -31.15 7.20 14.80
CA PRO A 105 -31.65 8.57 14.74
C PRO A 105 -30.76 9.58 15.46
N LEU A 106 -29.83 9.12 16.31
CA LEU A 106 -28.80 9.98 16.91
C LEU A 106 -27.68 10.34 15.92
N SER A 107 -27.49 9.49 14.91
CA SER A 107 -26.43 9.62 13.90
C SER A 107 -26.95 10.18 12.58
N TRP A 108 -28.23 9.96 12.25
CA TRP A 108 -28.84 10.31 10.98
C TRP A 108 -30.19 11.01 11.18
N LYS A 109 -30.35 12.19 10.56
CA LYS A 109 -31.67 12.84 10.45
C LYS A 109 -32.53 12.06 9.45
N GLU A 110 -33.77 11.74 9.81
CA GLU A 110 -34.70 10.99 8.95
C GLU A 110 -34.05 9.70 8.42
N PRO A 111 -33.66 8.77 9.32
CA PRO A 111 -32.79 7.63 8.99
C PRO A 111 -33.41 6.59 8.06
N GLU A 112 -34.75 6.54 7.97
CA GLU A 112 -35.50 5.60 7.14
C GLU A 112 -35.90 6.19 5.77
N GLU A 113 -35.65 7.49 5.55
CA GLU A 113 -35.97 8.15 4.28
C GLU A 113 -34.80 8.00 3.30
N PHE A 114 -35.10 7.56 2.06
CA PHE A 114 -34.10 7.50 0.99
C PHE A 114 -33.80 8.90 0.46
N ARG A 115 -32.75 9.53 0.98
CA ARG A 115 -32.39 10.93 0.73
C ARG A 115 -30.90 11.08 0.38
N PRO A 116 -30.51 10.80 -0.88
CA PRO A 116 -29.13 10.90 -1.35
C PRO A 116 -28.46 12.25 -1.08
N GLU A 117 -29.23 13.34 -0.99
CA GLU A 117 -28.74 14.70 -0.73
C GLU A 117 -27.85 14.78 0.53
N ARG A 118 -28.03 13.89 1.51
CA ARG A 118 -27.20 13.85 2.72
C ARG A 118 -25.72 13.55 2.43
N PHE A 119 -25.42 12.99 1.26
CA PHE A 119 -24.07 12.60 0.86
C PHE A 119 -23.39 13.56 -0.14
N LEU A 120 -24.10 14.53 -0.72
CA LEU A 120 -23.55 15.40 -1.78
C LEU A 120 -22.41 16.33 -1.31
N ASN A 121 -22.47 16.80 -0.06
CA ASN A 121 -21.45 17.66 0.56
C ASN A 121 -20.86 17.04 1.83
N SER A 122 -20.86 15.71 1.90
CA SER A 122 -20.42 14.96 3.07
C SER A 122 -19.00 14.45 2.92
N PHE A 123 -18.23 14.54 4.01
CA PHE A 123 -16.90 13.92 4.11
C PHE A 123 -16.98 12.40 4.37
N ILE A 124 -18.19 11.83 4.45
CA ILE A 124 -18.39 10.39 4.68
C ILE A 124 -17.89 9.60 3.47
N ASP A 125 -16.95 8.69 3.73
CA ASP A 125 -16.35 7.79 2.76
C ASP A 125 -16.47 6.31 3.19
N PHE A 126 -15.94 5.41 2.36
CA PHE A 126 -15.94 3.97 2.62
C PHE A 126 -14.69 3.49 3.39
N ASN A 127 -13.84 4.39 3.90
CA ASN A 127 -12.58 4.01 4.55
C ASN A 127 -12.77 3.48 5.98
N GLY A 128 -14.00 3.49 6.51
CA GLY A 128 -14.33 2.97 7.83
C GLY A 128 -13.72 3.78 8.98
N GLN A 129 -13.54 5.09 8.78
CA GLN A 129 -13.07 6.03 9.80
C GLN A 129 -14.23 6.75 10.51
N ILE A 130 -15.40 6.81 9.87
CA ILE A 130 -16.59 7.44 10.42
C ILE A 130 -17.58 6.32 10.78
N PHE A 131 -17.69 6.03 12.07
CA PHE A 131 -18.38 4.82 12.53
C PHE A 131 -19.90 4.84 12.35
N GLN A 132 -20.51 5.99 12.06
CA GLN A 132 -21.92 6.08 11.67
C GLN A 132 -22.21 5.45 10.29
N PHE A 133 -21.17 5.20 9.48
CA PHE A 133 -21.29 4.62 8.15
C PHE A 133 -20.17 3.61 7.88
N ILE A 134 -20.47 2.32 8.06
CA ILE A 134 -19.50 1.22 7.93
C ILE A 134 -20.00 0.05 7.09
N PRO A 135 -20.56 0.28 5.88
CA PRO A 135 -21.11 -0.80 5.05
C PRO A 135 -20.05 -1.84 4.61
N PHE A 136 -18.78 -1.45 4.65
CA PHE A 136 -17.63 -2.31 4.34
C PHE A 136 -16.83 -2.70 5.59
N GLY A 137 -17.34 -2.43 6.80
CA GLY A 137 -16.60 -2.55 8.05
C GLY A 137 -15.47 -1.53 8.17
N ALA A 138 -14.62 -1.72 9.18
CA ALA A 138 -13.58 -0.76 9.55
C ALA A 138 -12.26 -1.42 10.00
N GLY A 139 -11.18 -0.64 9.98
CA GLY A 139 -9.87 -1.04 10.52
C GLY A 139 -9.19 -2.17 9.75
N ARG A 140 -8.40 -3.00 10.47
CA ARG A 140 -7.57 -4.09 9.88
C ARG A 140 -8.35 -5.19 9.17
N ARG A 141 -9.68 -5.20 9.31
CA ARG A 141 -10.57 -6.22 8.75
C ARG A 141 -11.72 -5.61 7.97
N GLY A 142 -11.57 -4.35 7.53
CA GLY A 142 -12.46 -3.77 6.52
C GLY A 142 -12.41 -4.58 5.23
N CYS A 143 -13.47 -4.49 4.43
CA CYS A 143 -13.64 -5.25 3.21
C CYS A 143 -12.45 -4.99 2.26
N PRO A 144 -11.74 -6.04 1.81
CA PRO A 144 -10.66 -5.86 0.85
C PRO A 144 -11.17 -5.49 -0.55
N GLY A 145 -12.46 -5.72 -0.83
CA GLY A 145 -13.09 -5.54 -2.14
C GLY A 145 -13.76 -4.17 -2.37
N ILE A 146 -13.59 -3.18 -1.48
CA ILE A 146 -14.26 -1.87 -1.58
C ILE A 146 -14.09 -1.25 -2.98
N VAL A 147 -12.85 -1.19 -3.47
CA VAL A 147 -12.54 -0.57 -4.76
C VAL A 147 -13.25 -1.27 -5.92
N PHE A 148 -13.27 -2.60 -5.89
CA PHE A 148 -13.95 -3.40 -6.90
C PHE A 148 -15.47 -3.20 -6.86
N ALA A 149 -16.07 -3.26 -5.67
CA ALA A 149 -17.51 -3.09 -5.48
C ALA A 149 -17.96 -1.72 -5.98
N ILE A 150 -17.32 -0.64 -5.52
CA ILE A 150 -17.70 0.73 -5.89
C ILE A 150 -17.56 0.97 -7.40
N ALA A 151 -16.47 0.50 -8.04
CA ALA A 151 -16.31 0.65 -9.48
C ALA A 151 -17.42 -0.06 -10.28
N ASN A 152 -17.83 -1.27 -9.86
CA ASN A 152 -18.92 -1.99 -10.50
C ASN A 152 -20.28 -1.32 -10.26
N LEU A 153 -20.55 -0.87 -9.02
CA LEU A 153 -21.79 -0.18 -8.67
C LEU A 153 -21.98 1.10 -9.49
N GLU A 154 -20.94 1.94 -9.54
CA GLU A 154 -20.96 3.19 -10.32
C GLU A 154 -21.18 2.90 -11.80
N LEU A 155 -20.40 2.00 -12.40
CA LEU A 155 -20.48 1.71 -13.83
C LEU A 155 -21.82 1.11 -14.23
N VAL A 156 -22.31 0.10 -13.50
CA VAL A 156 -23.53 -0.62 -13.85
C VAL A 156 -24.75 0.29 -13.65
N LEU A 157 -24.87 0.93 -12.49
CA LEU A 157 -26.01 1.79 -12.19
C LEU A 157 -26.08 2.98 -13.17
N ALA A 158 -24.94 3.64 -13.44
CA ALA A 158 -24.88 4.71 -14.43
C ALA A 158 -25.26 4.23 -15.83
N SER A 159 -24.78 3.04 -16.24
CA SER A 159 -25.10 2.48 -17.57
C SER A 159 -26.58 2.18 -17.72
N LEU A 160 -27.24 1.66 -16.67
CA LEU A 160 -28.67 1.34 -16.67
C LEU A 160 -29.52 2.60 -16.84
N VAL A 161 -29.24 3.66 -16.06
CA VAL A 161 -30.02 4.92 -16.13
C VAL A 161 -29.67 5.77 -17.34
N HIS A 162 -28.44 5.63 -17.87
CA HIS A 162 -28.01 6.29 -19.11
C HIS A 162 -28.79 5.76 -20.32
N LYS A 163 -28.86 4.43 -20.46
CA LYS A 163 -29.35 3.76 -21.67
C LYS A 163 -30.87 3.53 -21.70
N PHE A 164 -31.53 3.54 -20.55
CA PHE A 164 -32.94 3.18 -20.46
C PHE A 164 -33.74 4.19 -19.63
N ASP A 165 -35.01 4.35 -19.99
CA ASP A 165 -36.03 4.98 -19.16
C ASP A 165 -36.77 3.89 -18.40
N TRP A 166 -36.71 3.96 -17.07
CA TRP A 166 -37.25 2.93 -16.18
C TRP A 166 -38.58 3.39 -15.59
N ALA A 167 -39.57 2.50 -15.58
CA ALA A 167 -40.87 2.74 -14.96
C ALA A 167 -41.42 1.44 -14.36
N LEU A 168 -42.22 1.56 -13.31
CA LEU A 168 -42.96 0.43 -12.76
C LEU A 168 -44.18 0.12 -13.64
N PRO A 169 -44.46 -1.15 -13.98
CA PRO A 169 -45.68 -1.52 -14.68
C PRO A 169 -46.91 -1.08 -13.88
N GLY A 170 -47.76 -0.23 -14.46
CA GLY A 170 -49.00 0.25 -13.84
C GLY A 170 -48.88 1.45 -12.90
N GLY A 171 -47.68 2.00 -12.67
CA GLY A 171 -47.49 3.23 -11.87
C GLY A 171 -47.82 3.11 -10.38
N ASP A 172 -48.07 1.90 -9.88
CA ASP A 172 -48.44 1.64 -8.49
C ASP A 172 -47.18 1.44 -7.62
N LEU A 173 -47.10 2.21 -6.52
CA LEU A 173 -45.98 2.30 -5.57
C LEU A 173 -46.04 1.22 -4.47
N SER A 174 -47.03 0.31 -4.51
CA SER A 174 -47.28 -0.69 -3.47
C SER A 174 -46.47 -1.99 -3.64
N LEU A 175 -45.14 -1.91 -3.59
CA LEU A 175 -44.31 -3.12 -3.44
C LEU A 175 -44.30 -3.59 -1.97
N ASN A 176 -45.32 -4.33 -1.55
CA ASN A 176 -45.32 -5.07 -0.29
C ASN A 176 -44.54 -6.39 -0.48
N LEU A 177 -43.26 -6.39 -0.12
CA LEU A 177 -42.43 -7.60 -0.07
C LEU A 177 -42.89 -8.50 1.09
N LEU A 178 -43.80 -9.43 0.80
CA LEU A 178 -44.08 -10.58 1.67
C LEU A 178 -42.89 -11.55 1.59
N ILE A 179 -42.08 -11.59 2.66
CA ILE A 179 -40.95 -12.51 2.79
C ILE A 179 -41.51 -13.93 3.07
N SER A 180 -41.76 -14.70 2.02
CA SER A 180 -41.99 -16.14 2.11
C SER A 180 -40.66 -16.86 2.33
N HIS A 181 -40.44 -17.38 3.54
CA HIS A 181 -39.32 -18.26 3.85
C HIS A 181 -39.66 -19.68 3.40
N SER A 182 -38.97 -20.17 2.36
CA SER A 182 -38.88 -21.61 2.09
C SER A 182 -37.55 -22.15 2.63
N PRO A 183 -37.54 -23.21 3.46
CA PRO A 183 -36.30 -23.79 3.96
C PRO A 183 -35.64 -24.65 2.89
N LEU A 184 -34.39 -24.32 2.54
CA LEU A 184 -33.55 -25.14 1.66
C LEU A 184 -32.90 -26.27 2.48
N ILE A 185 -33.20 -27.51 2.09
CA ILE A 185 -32.53 -28.73 2.55
C ILE A 185 -31.20 -28.85 1.77
N LEU A 186 -30.08 -28.90 2.49
CA LEU A 186 -28.76 -29.12 1.91
C LEU A 186 -28.50 -30.62 1.66
N PRO A 187 -27.92 -31.03 0.52
CA PRO A 187 -27.40 -32.37 0.34
C PRO A 187 -26.01 -32.53 1.00
N PRO A 188 -25.58 -33.76 1.33
CA PRO A 188 -24.31 -34.01 2.01
C PRO A 188 -23.10 -33.89 1.06
N PRO A 189 -21.89 -33.66 1.58
CA PRO A 189 -20.68 -33.46 0.77
C PRO A 189 -20.16 -34.80 0.20
N PRO A 190 -19.49 -34.79 -0.96
CA PRO A 190 -18.83 -35.98 -1.49
C PRO A 190 -17.51 -36.28 -0.76
N ALA A 191 -17.19 -37.57 -0.67
CA ALA A 191 -16.00 -38.09 0.00
C ALA A 191 -14.69 -37.70 -0.72
N THR A 192 -13.70 -37.32 0.09
CA THR A 192 -12.32 -37.01 -0.31
C THR A 192 -11.53 -38.27 -0.70
N GLN A 193 -10.90 -38.26 -1.89
CA GLN A 193 -9.82 -39.19 -2.23
C GLN A 193 -8.46 -38.59 -1.86
N PRO A 194 -7.48 -39.40 -1.42
CA PRO A 194 -6.13 -38.94 -1.10
C PRO A 194 -5.31 -38.64 -2.38
N PRO A 195 -4.34 -37.72 -2.33
CA PRO A 195 -3.49 -37.41 -3.47
C PRO A 195 -2.48 -38.55 -3.75
N PRO A 196 -2.04 -38.73 -5.00
CA PRO A 196 -1.00 -39.70 -5.35
C PRO A 196 0.40 -39.25 -4.87
N PRO A 197 1.32 -40.19 -4.63
CA PRO A 197 2.65 -39.89 -4.10
C PRO A 197 3.56 -39.24 -5.14
N THR A 198 4.36 -38.27 -4.69
CA THR A 198 5.41 -37.59 -5.43
C THR A 198 6.59 -38.54 -5.72
N PRO A 199 7.20 -38.50 -6.92
CA PRO A 199 8.41 -39.26 -7.21
C PRO A 199 9.65 -38.65 -6.52
N PRO A 200 10.68 -39.46 -6.22
CA PRO A 200 11.88 -39.01 -5.51
C PRO A 200 12.77 -38.11 -6.38
N PRO A 201 13.53 -37.18 -5.77
CA PRO A 201 14.40 -36.27 -6.51
C PRO A 201 15.57 -37.04 -7.15
N SER A 202 15.74 -36.83 -8.45
CA SER A 202 16.88 -37.30 -9.22
C SER A 202 18.15 -36.56 -8.78
N ALA A 203 19.19 -37.32 -8.47
CA ALA A 203 20.50 -36.82 -8.09
C ALA A 203 21.14 -36.05 -9.25
N THR A 204 21.29 -34.73 -9.10
CA THR A 204 22.01 -33.89 -10.05
C THR A 204 23.52 -34.08 -9.88
N LYS A 205 24.16 -34.57 -10.94
CA LYS A 205 25.62 -34.70 -11.05
C LYS A 205 26.27 -33.33 -10.87
N THR A 206 27.20 -33.23 -9.92
CA THR A 206 28.06 -32.07 -9.71
C THR A 206 29.10 -31.97 -10.82
N SER A 207 28.82 -31.15 -11.84
CA SER A 207 29.87 -30.70 -12.76
C SER A 207 30.69 -29.61 -12.06
N LYS A 208 32.00 -29.82 -11.92
CA LYS A 208 32.94 -28.78 -11.49
C LYS A 208 32.94 -27.64 -12.51
N THR A 209 32.21 -26.56 -12.23
CA THR A 209 32.22 -25.34 -13.04
C THR A 209 33.41 -24.48 -12.63
N ASN A 210 34.30 -24.21 -13.59
CA ASN A 210 35.30 -23.15 -13.48
C ASN A 210 34.55 -21.81 -13.33
N ILE A 211 34.56 -21.24 -12.12
CA ILE A 211 33.89 -19.98 -11.76
C ILE A 211 34.47 -18.86 -12.64
N ARG A 212 33.71 -18.41 -13.64
CA ARG A 212 34.05 -17.23 -14.45
C ARG A 212 33.81 -15.97 -13.63
N SER A 213 34.63 -14.94 -13.84
CA SER A 213 34.47 -13.59 -13.27
C SER A 213 33.09 -12.96 -13.47
N SER A 214 32.29 -13.47 -14.43
CA SER A 214 30.89 -13.08 -14.68
C SER A 214 29.92 -13.47 -13.56
N GLU A 215 30.18 -14.54 -12.79
CA GLU A 215 29.30 -14.96 -11.67
C GLU A 215 29.36 -13.97 -10.49
N TYR A 216 30.47 -13.25 -10.32
CA TYR A 216 30.60 -12.17 -9.33
C TYR A 216 29.88 -10.88 -9.77
N GLN A 217 29.55 -10.71 -11.05
CA GLN A 217 28.95 -9.47 -11.55
C GLN A 217 27.44 -9.41 -11.35
N LYS A 218 26.77 -10.56 -11.27
CA LYS A 218 25.31 -10.61 -11.24
C LYS A 218 24.84 -11.92 -10.61
N PRO A 219 24.18 -11.91 -9.44
CA PRO A 219 23.39 -13.07 -9.02
C PRO A 219 22.41 -13.39 -10.15
N THR A 220 22.50 -14.58 -10.72
CA THR A 220 21.64 -15.02 -11.82
C THR A 220 20.17 -15.04 -11.39
N HIS A 221 19.92 -15.31 -10.11
CA HIS A 221 18.62 -15.22 -9.46
C HIS A 221 18.74 -14.51 -8.11
N VAL A 222 17.72 -13.73 -7.75
CA VAL A 222 17.61 -13.06 -6.44
C VAL A 222 17.23 -14.07 -5.34
N THR A 223 16.71 -15.23 -5.72
CA THR A 223 16.34 -16.33 -4.82
C THR A 223 17.56 -17.19 -4.48
N HIS A 224 17.74 -17.49 -3.20
CA HIS A 224 18.81 -18.32 -2.65
C HIS A 224 18.32 -19.03 -1.36
N ASP A 225 19.11 -19.98 -0.85
CA ASP A 225 18.84 -20.76 0.37
C ASP A 225 19.65 -20.29 1.59
N MET A 226 20.56 -19.33 1.42
CA MET A 226 21.36 -18.76 2.52
C MET A 226 20.49 -18.29 3.69
N SER A 227 20.96 -18.59 4.91
CA SER A 227 20.39 -18.01 6.14
C SER A 227 20.62 -16.50 6.20
N ASP A 228 19.91 -15.78 7.08
CA ASP A 228 20.15 -14.34 7.25
C ASP A 228 21.58 -14.05 7.70
N GLU A 229 22.14 -14.89 8.58
CA GLU A 229 23.51 -14.75 9.08
C GLU A 229 24.53 -14.89 7.95
N GLU A 230 24.40 -15.93 7.14
CA GLU A 230 25.25 -16.15 5.96
C GLU A 230 25.09 -15.05 4.92
N LEU A 231 23.85 -14.63 4.64
CA LEU A 231 23.56 -13.55 3.69
C LEU A 231 24.18 -12.22 4.14
N LEU A 232 24.00 -11.83 5.40
CA LEU A 232 24.56 -10.59 5.97
C LEU A 232 26.09 -10.66 5.98
N TRP A 233 26.66 -11.80 6.37
CA TRP A 233 28.12 -12.01 6.33
C TRP A 233 28.65 -11.88 4.90
N ARG A 234 28.03 -12.53 3.91
CA ARG A 234 28.43 -12.44 2.50
C ARG A 234 28.27 -11.02 1.95
N ALA A 235 27.17 -10.34 2.28
CA ALA A 235 26.91 -8.96 1.86
C ALA A 235 27.89 -7.94 2.47
N SER A 236 28.50 -8.24 3.62
CA SER A 236 29.52 -7.39 4.25
C SER A 236 30.91 -7.50 3.61
N MET A 237 31.13 -8.49 2.73
CA MET A 237 32.43 -8.66 2.07
C MET A 237 32.75 -7.49 1.14
N THR A 238 33.93 -6.91 1.33
CA THR A 238 34.43 -5.79 0.52
C THR A 238 35.79 -6.11 -0.11
N PRO A 239 35.98 -5.85 -1.42
CA PRO A 239 37.27 -6.04 -2.05
C PRO A 239 38.26 -4.99 -1.55
N LYS A 240 39.45 -5.43 -1.11
CA LYS A 240 40.55 -4.52 -0.72
C LYS A 240 41.20 -3.82 -1.92
N ILE A 241 41.10 -4.43 -3.11
CA ILE A 241 41.54 -3.81 -4.37
C ILE A 241 40.40 -2.93 -4.90
N ARG A 242 40.61 -1.61 -4.92
CA ARG A 242 39.57 -0.64 -5.32
C ARG A 242 39.25 -0.67 -6.82
N LYS A 243 40.23 -1.00 -7.66
CA LYS A 243 40.04 -1.03 -9.12
C LYS A 243 39.46 -2.38 -9.54
N PHE A 244 38.28 -2.36 -10.14
CA PHE A 244 37.67 -3.57 -10.68
C PHE A 244 38.42 -4.05 -11.93
N PRO A 245 38.57 -5.37 -12.12
CA PRO A 245 39.20 -5.94 -13.31
C PRO A 245 38.30 -5.92 -14.56
N PHE A 246 37.15 -5.21 -14.50
CA PHE A 246 36.17 -5.12 -15.57
C PHE A 246 35.46 -3.76 -15.55
N LYS A 247 34.88 -3.39 -16.70
CA LYS A 247 34.06 -2.17 -16.82
C LYS A 247 32.73 -2.39 -16.11
N ARG A 248 32.41 -1.52 -15.15
CA ARG A 248 31.17 -1.58 -14.36
C ARG A 248 30.36 -0.31 -14.59
N VAL A 249 29.04 -0.47 -14.73
CA VAL A 249 28.10 0.64 -14.74
C VAL A 249 27.49 0.74 -13.33
N PRO A 250 27.60 1.89 -12.64
CA PRO A 250 26.92 2.10 -11.36
C PRO A 250 25.42 1.87 -11.49
N LYS A 251 24.82 1.20 -10.53
CA LYS A 251 23.37 0.96 -10.49
C LYS A 251 22.74 1.55 -9.24
N VAL A 252 21.46 1.87 -9.37
CA VAL A 252 20.57 2.14 -8.23
C VAL A 252 19.75 0.87 -7.93
N ALA A 253 19.82 0.39 -6.70
CA ALA A 253 18.98 -0.69 -6.20
C ALA A 253 17.66 -0.14 -5.66
N PHE A 254 16.56 -0.47 -6.32
CA PHE A 254 15.21 -0.14 -5.89
C PHE A 254 14.66 -1.31 -5.07
N MET A 255 14.53 -1.10 -3.76
CA MET A 255 14.15 -2.12 -2.79
C MET A 255 12.72 -1.85 -2.32
N PHE A 256 11.81 -2.76 -2.63
CA PHE A 256 10.39 -2.66 -2.28
C PHE A 256 10.07 -3.55 -1.09
N LEU A 257 9.63 -2.94 0.01
CA LEU A 257 9.07 -3.66 1.14
C LEU A 257 7.54 -3.58 1.05
N THR A 258 6.90 -4.71 0.73
CA THR A 258 5.47 -4.78 0.42
C THR A 258 4.73 -5.81 1.26
N ARG A 259 3.41 -5.68 1.34
CA ARG A 259 2.54 -6.73 1.92
C ARG A 259 2.08 -7.77 0.90
N GLY A 260 2.21 -7.49 -0.39
CA GLY A 260 1.72 -8.31 -1.48
C GLY A 260 2.31 -7.83 -2.82
N PRO A 261 1.53 -7.77 -3.90
CA PRO A 261 2.03 -7.30 -5.19
C PRO A 261 2.37 -5.81 -5.16
N VAL A 262 3.23 -5.37 -6.07
CA VAL A 262 3.49 -3.95 -6.31
C VAL A 262 2.34 -3.39 -7.14
N LEU A 263 1.27 -2.93 -6.49
CA LEU A 263 0.02 -2.54 -7.17
C LEU A 263 0.17 -1.35 -8.15
N LEU A 264 1.24 -0.55 -8.01
CA LEU A 264 1.59 0.52 -8.93
C LEU A 264 2.66 0.08 -9.96
N ALA A 265 2.86 -1.23 -10.15
CA ALA A 265 3.85 -1.78 -11.08
C ALA A 265 3.79 -1.17 -12.49
N PRO A 266 2.63 -0.93 -13.11
CA PRO A 266 2.59 -0.33 -14.45
C PRO A 266 3.26 1.05 -14.55
N LEU A 267 3.16 1.86 -13.49
CA LEU A 267 3.85 3.16 -13.44
C LEU A 267 5.36 2.97 -13.31
N TRP A 268 5.79 2.01 -12.50
CA TRP A 268 7.21 1.69 -12.33
C TRP A 268 7.81 1.05 -13.58
N GLU A 269 7.07 0.20 -14.29
CA GLU A 269 7.46 -0.34 -15.59
C GLU A 269 7.71 0.77 -16.60
N LEU A 270 6.81 1.75 -16.67
CA LEU A 270 6.99 2.94 -17.50
C LEU A 270 8.23 3.76 -17.08
N PHE A 271 8.47 3.91 -15.77
CA PHE A 271 9.66 4.58 -15.24
C PHE A 271 10.96 3.86 -15.61
N PHE A 272 11.00 2.53 -15.56
CA PHE A 272 12.20 1.73 -15.79
C PHE A 272 12.51 1.42 -17.25
N LYS A 273 11.51 1.54 -18.14
CA LYS A 273 11.61 1.19 -19.56
C LYS A 273 12.80 1.87 -20.23
N GLY A 274 13.63 1.08 -20.92
CA GLY A 274 14.78 1.58 -21.71
C GLY A 274 16.03 1.94 -20.89
N HIS A 275 16.04 1.63 -19.58
CA HIS A 275 17.15 1.93 -18.68
C HIS A 275 17.78 0.65 -18.09
N GLU A 276 17.62 -0.49 -18.78
CA GLU A 276 18.15 -1.78 -18.38
C GLU A 276 19.67 -1.70 -18.17
N GLY A 277 20.14 -2.23 -17.03
CA GLY A 277 21.56 -2.20 -16.67
C GLY A 277 21.98 -1.04 -15.75
N PHE A 278 21.14 -0.01 -15.59
CA PHE A 278 21.37 1.10 -14.64
C PHE A 278 20.65 0.93 -13.30
N TYR A 279 19.81 -0.10 -13.17
CA TYR A 279 19.07 -0.39 -11.96
C TYR A 279 19.01 -1.88 -11.65
N SER A 280 18.63 -2.17 -10.41
CA SER A 280 18.24 -3.50 -9.94
C SER A 280 17.00 -3.36 -9.06
N ILE A 281 16.16 -4.40 -9.02
CA ILE A 281 14.91 -4.41 -8.26
C ILE A 281 14.93 -5.59 -7.30
N TYR A 282 14.56 -5.33 -6.04
CA TYR A 282 14.43 -6.35 -5.00
C TYR A 282 13.10 -6.15 -4.29
N VAL A 283 12.33 -7.23 -4.14
CA VAL A 283 11.01 -7.18 -3.50
C VAL A 283 10.99 -8.09 -2.30
N HIS A 284 10.72 -7.53 -1.12
CA HIS A 284 10.39 -8.28 0.08
C HIS A 284 8.89 -8.20 0.32
N SER A 285 8.17 -9.28 0.06
CA SER A 285 6.72 -9.37 0.25
C SER A 285 6.38 -10.23 1.47
N ASP A 286 5.14 -10.17 1.95
CA ASP A 286 4.68 -11.12 2.98
C ASP A 286 4.88 -12.57 2.48
N PRO A 287 5.45 -13.48 3.29
CA PRO A 287 5.68 -14.87 2.85
C PRO A 287 4.40 -15.65 2.51
N SER A 288 3.24 -15.20 2.99
CA SER A 288 1.95 -15.78 2.61
C SER A 288 1.51 -15.42 1.19
N PHE A 289 2.15 -14.44 0.55
CA PHE A 289 1.88 -14.07 -0.83
C PHE A 289 2.55 -15.04 -1.81
N ASN A 290 1.74 -15.80 -2.55
CA ASN A 290 2.18 -16.89 -3.41
C ASN A 290 2.05 -16.62 -4.92
N GLN A 291 1.51 -15.47 -5.32
CA GLN A 291 1.35 -15.14 -6.74
C GLN A 291 2.69 -14.67 -7.32
N SER A 292 2.95 -15.03 -8.58
CA SER A 292 4.06 -14.50 -9.37
C SER A 292 3.62 -13.30 -10.20
N GLU A 293 4.54 -12.37 -10.41
CA GLU A 293 4.33 -11.28 -11.37
C GLU A 293 4.37 -11.84 -12.81
N PRO A 294 3.73 -11.18 -13.80
CA PRO A 294 3.81 -11.59 -15.21
C PRO A 294 5.25 -11.66 -15.72
N GLU A 295 5.58 -12.60 -16.62
CA GLU A 295 6.96 -12.80 -17.10
C GLU A 295 7.59 -11.57 -17.77
N ASN A 296 6.76 -10.73 -18.39
CA ASN A 296 7.16 -9.48 -19.04
C ASN A 296 7.32 -8.30 -18.05
N SER A 297 6.95 -8.45 -16.78
CA SER A 297 7.09 -7.40 -15.78
C SER A 297 8.54 -7.25 -15.33
N VAL A 298 8.97 -6.01 -15.10
CA VAL A 298 10.30 -5.71 -14.50
C VAL A 298 10.45 -6.29 -13.09
N PHE A 299 9.33 -6.58 -12.41
CA PHE A 299 9.26 -7.20 -11.09
C PHE A 299 9.32 -8.73 -11.12
N HIS A 300 9.24 -9.35 -12.29
CA HIS A 300 9.31 -10.80 -12.43
C HIS A 300 10.64 -11.35 -11.90
N GLY A 301 10.58 -12.38 -11.06
CA GLY A 301 11.75 -13.00 -10.45
C GLY A 301 12.56 -12.09 -9.51
N ARG A 302 12.00 -10.96 -9.06
CA ARG A 302 12.69 -10.00 -8.17
C ARG A 302 12.41 -10.19 -6.68
N ARG A 303 11.59 -11.18 -6.32
CA ARG A 303 11.26 -11.47 -4.92
C ARG A 303 12.45 -12.12 -4.21
N ILE A 304 12.90 -11.52 -3.12
CA ILE A 304 13.93 -12.08 -2.25
C ILE A 304 13.31 -13.11 -1.29
N PRO A 305 14.10 -14.05 -0.73
CA PRO A 305 13.65 -14.87 0.40
C PRO A 305 13.17 -13.96 1.53
N SER A 306 11.86 -13.95 1.79
CA SER A 306 11.21 -12.99 2.68
C SER A 306 10.77 -13.63 3.99
N LYS A 307 10.68 -12.84 5.08
CA LYS A 307 10.17 -13.29 6.38
C LYS A 307 8.97 -12.45 6.82
N LYS A 308 8.21 -12.92 7.81
CA LYS A 308 7.06 -12.17 8.34
C LYS A 308 7.53 -10.86 8.98
N VAL A 309 6.82 -9.78 8.67
CA VAL A 309 7.14 -8.43 9.18
C VAL A 309 5.95 -7.91 9.98
N GLN A 310 6.23 -7.46 11.21
CA GLN A 310 5.27 -6.77 12.05
C GLN A 310 5.55 -5.26 12.05
N TRP A 311 4.50 -4.46 11.91
CA TRP A 311 4.61 -2.99 11.92
C TRP A 311 5.12 -2.44 13.26
N GLY A 312 6.05 -1.49 13.21
CA GLY A 312 6.66 -0.84 14.37
C GLY A 312 7.55 -1.76 15.23
N SER A 313 7.79 -2.98 14.77
CA SER A 313 8.64 -3.99 15.40
C SER A 313 10.02 -4.02 14.74
N VAL A 314 11.01 -4.59 15.43
CA VAL A 314 12.37 -4.78 14.92
C VAL A 314 12.39 -5.64 13.65
N SER A 315 11.41 -6.52 13.45
CA SER A 315 11.25 -7.30 12.21
C SER A 315 11.17 -6.45 10.94
N MET A 316 10.74 -5.18 11.04
CA MET A 316 10.74 -4.24 9.91
C MET A 316 12.18 -3.93 9.48
N VAL A 317 13.04 -3.60 10.45
CA VAL A 317 14.46 -3.32 10.24
C VAL A 317 15.19 -4.58 9.75
N GLU A 318 14.81 -5.76 10.24
CA GLU A 318 15.36 -7.04 9.73
C GLU A 318 15.03 -7.25 8.25
N ALA A 319 13.83 -6.90 7.80
CA ALA A 319 13.47 -6.95 6.39
C ALA A 319 14.22 -5.92 5.54
N GLU A 320 14.42 -4.71 6.05
CA GLU A 320 15.24 -3.67 5.41
C GLU A 320 16.71 -4.12 5.27
N ARG A 321 17.29 -4.67 6.33
CA ARG A 321 18.65 -5.25 6.30
C ARG A 321 18.74 -6.41 5.32
N ARG A 322 17.70 -7.24 5.20
CA ARG A 322 17.65 -8.34 4.23
C ARG A 322 17.58 -7.86 2.78
N LEU A 323 16.79 -6.82 2.52
CA LEU A 323 16.75 -6.15 1.22
C LEU A 323 18.12 -5.56 0.86
N LEU A 324 18.74 -4.83 1.78
CA LEU A 324 20.09 -4.29 1.61
C LEU A 324 21.10 -5.41 1.32
N ALA A 325 21.08 -6.49 2.11
CA ALA A 325 22.04 -7.58 1.96
C ALA A 325 21.91 -8.26 0.59
N ASN A 326 20.68 -8.55 0.14
CA ASN A 326 20.43 -9.08 -1.20
C ASN A 326 20.89 -8.11 -2.29
N ALA A 327 20.64 -6.82 -2.13
CA ALA A 327 21.06 -5.80 -3.07
C ALA A 327 22.59 -5.62 -3.12
N LEU A 328 23.28 -5.80 -2.00
CA LEU A 328 24.73 -5.67 -1.90
C LEU A 328 25.49 -6.78 -2.64
N LEU A 329 24.86 -7.95 -2.85
CA LEU A 329 25.45 -9.04 -3.63
C LEU A 329 25.72 -8.67 -5.10
N ASP A 330 24.98 -7.71 -5.68
CA ASP A 330 25.37 -7.09 -6.95
C ASP A 330 26.36 -5.95 -6.64
N PHE A 331 27.63 -6.18 -6.95
CA PHE A 331 28.70 -5.19 -6.76
C PHE A 331 28.48 -3.91 -7.57
N SER A 332 27.63 -3.91 -8.60
CA SER A 332 27.30 -2.74 -9.41
C SER A 332 26.35 -1.78 -8.70
N ASN A 333 25.58 -2.24 -7.72
CA ASN A 333 24.71 -1.38 -6.93
C ASN A 333 25.53 -0.43 -6.06
N GLN A 334 25.33 0.86 -6.25
CA GLN A 334 26.03 1.96 -5.56
C GLN A 334 25.11 2.78 -4.67
N ARG A 335 23.81 2.79 -4.96
CA ARG A 335 22.78 3.56 -4.26
C ARG A 335 21.61 2.64 -3.97
N PHE A 336 21.02 2.77 -2.79
CA PHE A 336 20.02 1.84 -2.25
C PHE A 336 18.83 2.63 -1.77
N VAL A 337 17.69 2.46 -2.44
CA VAL A 337 16.45 3.21 -2.18
C VAL A 337 15.40 2.27 -1.61
N LEU A 338 14.88 2.58 -0.42
CA LEU A 338 13.76 1.85 0.17
C LEU A 338 12.42 2.47 -0.26
N LEU A 339 11.53 1.63 -0.79
CA LEU A 339 10.20 1.99 -1.28
C LEU A 339 9.14 1.03 -0.72
N SER A 340 7.87 1.45 -0.81
CA SER A 340 6.70 0.61 -0.51
C SER A 340 5.81 0.48 -1.74
N GLU A 341 4.79 -0.39 -1.68
CA GLU A 341 3.77 -0.53 -2.74
C GLU A 341 2.97 0.76 -3.01
N SER A 342 3.07 1.75 -2.12
CA SER A 342 2.37 3.04 -2.19
C SER A 342 3.24 4.23 -2.54
N CYS A 343 4.50 3.97 -2.92
CA CYS A 343 5.43 4.99 -3.38
C CYS A 343 5.34 5.16 -4.90
N ILE A 344 5.49 6.39 -5.37
CA ILE A 344 5.61 6.75 -6.78
C ILE A 344 6.92 7.51 -7.03
N PRO A 345 7.54 7.39 -8.23
CA PRO A 345 8.57 8.32 -8.66
C PRO A 345 7.95 9.67 -9.03
N LEU A 346 8.66 10.77 -8.74
CA LEU A 346 8.22 12.12 -9.08
C LEU A 346 8.88 12.67 -10.34
N PHE A 347 10.00 12.09 -10.76
CA PHE A 347 10.80 12.51 -11.92
C PHE A 347 11.18 11.30 -12.77
N ASN A 348 11.53 11.52 -14.03
CA ASN A 348 11.98 10.47 -14.94
C ASN A 348 13.25 9.76 -14.43
N PHE A 349 13.53 8.58 -15.00
CA PHE A 349 14.64 7.74 -14.56
C PHE A 349 15.97 8.47 -14.61
N SER A 350 16.32 9.08 -15.74
CA SER A 350 17.61 9.78 -15.91
C SER A 350 17.85 10.86 -14.86
N THR A 351 16.80 11.60 -14.47
CA THR A 351 16.88 12.61 -13.42
C THR A 351 17.14 11.95 -12.06
N ILE A 352 16.34 10.96 -11.67
CA ILE A 352 16.49 10.25 -10.39
C ILE A 352 17.85 9.54 -10.31
N TYR A 353 18.23 8.81 -11.36
CA TYR A 353 19.50 8.10 -11.45
C TYR A 353 20.68 9.06 -11.29
N SER A 354 20.71 10.17 -12.04
CA SER A 354 21.80 11.15 -11.97
C SER A 354 21.86 11.81 -10.60
N TYR A 355 20.70 12.17 -10.03
CA TYR A 355 20.62 12.74 -8.68
C TYR A 355 21.23 11.82 -7.63
N LEU A 356 20.91 10.53 -7.69
CA LEU A 356 21.39 9.56 -6.70
C LEU A 356 22.87 9.26 -6.91
N ILE A 357 23.27 8.91 -8.13
CA ILE A 357 24.65 8.49 -8.43
C ILE A 357 25.66 9.58 -8.14
N TYR A 358 25.33 10.84 -8.46
CA TYR A 358 26.24 11.98 -8.26
C TYR A 358 26.05 12.71 -6.92
N SER A 359 25.24 12.19 -5.99
CA SER A 359 25.10 12.83 -4.68
C SER A 359 26.38 12.70 -3.85
N SER A 360 26.77 13.75 -3.13
CA SER A 360 27.86 13.69 -2.14
C SER A 360 27.39 13.26 -0.75
N LYS A 361 26.08 13.14 -0.56
CA LYS A 361 25.44 12.80 0.72
C LYS A 361 24.57 11.54 0.59
N ASN A 362 24.09 11.10 1.74
CA ASN A 362 23.09 10.06 1.94
C ASN A 362 21.81 10.69 2.48
N PHE A 363 20.66 10.09 2.22
CA PHE A 363 19.36 10.67 2.57
C PHE A 363 18.59 9.80 3.56
N VAL A 364 19.10 9.78 4.80
CA VAL A 364 18.38 9.26 5.97
C VAL A 364 17.90 10.45 6.79
N GLU A 365 16.59 10.57 6.98
CA GLU A 365 16.04 11.60 7.87
C GLU A 365 16.47 11.32 9.30
N SER A 366 17.04 12.32 9.98
CA SER A 366 17.53 12.13 11.35
C SER A 366 17.50 13.43 12.12
N PHE A 367 16.73 13.46 13.20
CA PHE A 367 16.59 14.60 14.08
C PHE A 367 16.31 14.16 15.52
N ASP A 368 16.61 15.02 16.47
CA ASP A 368 16.27 14.81 17.88
C ASP A 368 14.86 15.32 18.14
N LEU A 369 13.96 14.44 18.58
CA LEU A 369 12.57 14.78 18.85
C LEU A 369 12.23 14.55 20.34
N PRO A 370 11.92 15.60 21.10
CA PRO A 370 11.35 15.46 22.44
C PRO A 370 9.96 14.78 22.45
N GLY A 371 9.54 14.25 23.60
CA GLY A 371 8.18 13.71 23.79
C GLY A 371 7.99 12.24 23.42
N LEU A 372 6.74 11.77 23.50
CA LEU A 372 6.38 10.35 23.45
C LEU A 372 6.78 9.65 22.14
N ALA A 373 6.70 10.34 21.01
CA ALA A 373 6.98 9.77 19.70
C ALA A 373 8.48 9.70 19.35
N GLY A 374 9.32 10.47 20.07
CA GLY A 374 10.77 10.55 19.89
C GLY A 374 11.54 9.94 21.06
N ARG A 375 12.11 10.78 21.92
CA ARG A 375 12.87 10.35 23.12
C ARG A 375 12.06 9.48 24.08
N GLY A 376 10.74 9.60 24.14
CA GLY A 376 9.88 8.74 24.96
C GLY A 376 9.88 7.25 24.56
N ARG A 377 10.38 6.93 23.35
CA ARG A 377 10.57 5.54 22.90
C ARG A 377 11.93 4.96 23.26
N TYR A 378 12.86 5.79 23.73
CA TYR A 378 14.18 5.35 24.17
C TYR A 378 14.07 4.41 25.38
N ARG A 379 14.97 3.44 25.45
CA ARG A 379 15.06 2.48 26.57
C ARG A 379 16.39 2.67 27.27
N HIS A 380 16.35 3.00 28.56
CA HIS A 380 17.56 3.29 29.35
C HIS A 380 18.57 2.14 29.36
N GLN A 381 18.13 0.90 29.16
CA GLN A 381 19.00 -0.29 29.06
C GLN A 381 19.90 -0.29 27.80
N MET A 382 19.68 0.60 26.84
CA MET A 382 20.58 0.79 25.69
C MET A 382 21.84 1.59 26.06
N SER A 383 21.83 2.30 27.21
CA SER A 383 22.98 2.98 27.78
C SER A 383 23.99 1.98 28.35
N PRO A 384 25.31 2.22 28.27
CA PRO A 384 25.98 3.41 27.72
C PRO A 384 26.22 3.38 26.20
N THR A 385 25.91 2.26 25.53
CA THR A 385 26.27 2.06 24.12
C THR A 385 25.53 3.00 23.16
N ILE A 386 24.24 3.28 23.44
CA ILE A 386 23.45 4.33 22.80
C ILE A 386 22.93 5.20 23.93
N THR A 387 23.35 6.45 24.01
CA THR A 387 22.81 7.40 24.99
C THR A 387 21.50 8.02 24.50
N ILE A 388 20.72 8.61 25.40
CA ILE A 388 19.48 9.31 25.03
C ILE A 388 19.74 10.52 24.11
N GLN A 389 20.92 11.15 24.20
CA GLN A 389 21.33 12.25 23.32
C GLN A 389 21.62 11.76 21.89
N GLN A 390 22.10 10.53 21.77
CA GLN A 390 22.35 9.86 20.50
C GLN A 390 21.08 9.29 19.85
N TRP A 391 20.02 9.04 20.63
CA TRP A 391 18.74 8.55 20.11
C TRP A 391 18.10 9.56 19.16
N LYS A 392 17.90 9.17 17.90
CA LYS A 392 17.28 10.02 16.87
C LYS A 392 16.00 9.41 16.34
N LYS A 393 15.14 10.28 15.79
CA LYS A 393 13.95 9.93 15.03
C LYS A 393 14.14 10.29 13.56
N GLY A 394 13.46 9.57 12.67
CA GLY A 394 13.30 9.93 11.27
C GLY A 394 12.26 9.06 10.57
N ALA A 395 12.09 9.30 9.27
CA ALA A 395 11.32 8.44 8.39
C ALA A 395 11.97 7.05 8.20
N GLN A 396 11.13 6.02 8.02
CA GLN A 396 11.55 4.70 7.58
C GLN A 396 12.17 4.73 6.18
N TRP A 397 11.65 5.57 5.28
CA TRP A 397 12.11 5.66 3.88
C TRP A 397 13.46 6.37 3.78
N PHE A 398 14.46 5.62 3.34
CA PHE A 398 15.82 6.11 3.19
C PHE A 398 16.35 5.93 1.76
N GLU A 399 17.39 6.70 1.48
CA GLU A 399 18.40 6.36 0.48
C GLU A 399 19.78 6.39 1.13
N MET A 400 20.64 5.45 0.73
CA MET A 400 22.05 5.45 1.12
C MET A 400 22.95 4.88 0.03
N ASP A 401 24.23 5.25 0.09
CA ASP A 401 25.32 4.72 -0.70
C ASP A 401 25.73 3.31 -0.22
N ARG A 402 26.58 2.67 -1.03
CA ARG A 402 27.07 1.32 -0.76
C ARG A 402 27.84 1.20 0.54
N ASP A 403 28.63 2.20 0.91
CA ASP A 403 29.49 2.11 2.09
C ASP A 403 28.63 2.07 3.36
N ILE A 404 27.64 2.97 3.47
CA ILE A 404 26.72 2.98 4.61
C ILE A 404 25.84 1.73 4.59
N ALA A 405 25.39 1.25 3.43
CA ALA A 405 24.64 0.00 3.33
C ALA A 405 25.43 -1.20 3.89
N ILE A 406 26.73 -1.29 3.58
CA ILE A 406 27.63 -2.33 4.14
C ILE A 406 27.72 -2.21 5.66
N GLU A 407 27.89 -1.00 6.18
CA GLU A 407 27.98 -0.76 7.63
C GLU A 407 26.66 -1.11 8.36
N VAL A 408 25.51 -0.87 7.73
CA VAL A 408 24.19 -1.25 8.27
C VAL A 408 24.04 -2.77 8.36
N VAL A 409 24.37 -3.51 7.29
CA VAL A 409 24.25 -4.99 7.32
C VAL A 409 25.27 -5.65 8.24
N SER A 410 26.41 -4.98 8.47
CA SER A 410 27.50 -5.43 9.34
C SER A 410 27.37 -4.96 10.78
N ASP A 411 26.32 -4.21 11.12
CA ASP A 411 26.16 -3.66 12.46
C ASP A 411 25.84 -4.76 13.49
N THR A 412 26.85 -5.08 14.29
CA THR A 412 26.83 -6.02 15.42
C THR A 412 26.84 -5.31 16.77
N LYS A 413 26.85 -3.96 16.80
CA LYS A 413 26.96 -3.18 18.03
C LYS A 413 25.65 -2.52 18.43
N TYR A 414 24.99 -1.84 17.50
CA TYR A 414 23.81 -1.02 17.80
C TYR A 414 22.53 -1.81 17.56
N PHE A 415 22.39 -2.46 16.42
CA PHE A 415 21.20 -3.22 16.07
C PHE A 415 20.81 -4.32 17.08
N PRO A 416 21.75 -5.10 17.66
CA PRO A 416 21.38 -6.08 18.69
C PRO A 416 20.73 -5.46 19.93
N LEU A 417 21.04 -4.20 20.25
CA LEU A 417 20.37 -3.47 21.34
C LEU A 417 18.91 -3.16 20.98
N PHE A 418 18.63 -2.82 19.72
CA PHE A 418 17.26 -2.68 19.24
C PHE A 418 16.54 -4.03 19.33
N GLN A 419 17.12 -5.13 18.85
CA GLN A 419 16.51 -6.46 18.98
C GLN A 419 16.19 -6.81 20.45
N LYS A 420 17.11 -6.52 21.38
CA LYS A 420 16.96 -6.87 22.80
C LYS A 420 15.97 -5.96 23.55
N HIS A 421 16.01 -4.65 23.30
CA HIS A 421 15.35 -3.66 24.16
C HIS A 421 14.16 -2.95 23.47
N CYS A 422 14.11 -2.91 22.15
CA CYS A 422 13.05 -2.25 21.37
C CYS A 422 11.79 -3.14 21.28
N LYS A 423 11.17 -3.40 22.44
CA LYS A 423 9.90 -4.14 22.56
C LYS A 423 8.74 -3.16 22.59
N ARG A 424 7.58 -3.56 22.03
CA ARG A 424 6.25 -2.88 22.03
C ARG A 424 6.30 -1.34 21.95
N SER A 425 5.77 -0.77 20.86
CA SER A 425 5.68 0.70 20.66
C SER A 425 7.03 1.42 20.50
N CYS A 426 8.10 0.70 20.17
CA CYS A 426 9.41 1.30 19.96
C CYS A 426 9.58 1.91 18.55
N CYS A 427 8.89 1.38 17.53
CA CYS A 427 9.01 1.84 16.13
C CYS A 427 10.47 1.86 15.68
N ALA A 428 11.12 0.68 15.76
CA ALA A 428 12.53 0.50 15.45
C ALA A 428 12.91 1.05 14.06
N ASP A 429 12.00 0.90 13.10
CA ASP A 429 12.08 1.40 11.73
C ASP A 429 12.22 2.92 11.61
N GLU A 430 11.74 3.69 12.59
CA GLU A 430 11.85 5.15 12.63
C GLU A 430 12.98 5.66 13.54
N HIS A 431 13.76 4.75 14.13
CA HIS A 431 14.76 5.10 15.16
C HIS A 431 16.13 4.45 14.96
N TYR A 432 16.20 3.23 14.45
CA TYR A 432 17.46 2.50 14.26
C TYR A 432 18.39 3.21 13.29
N LEU A 433 17.98 3.33 12.02
CA LEU A 433 18.81 3.97 10.99
C LEU A 433 19.14 5.43 11.33
N PRO A 434 18.17 6.29 11.73
CA PRO A 434 18.46 7.66 12.13
C PRO A 434 19.51 7.76 13.25
N THR A 435 19.43 6.88 14.25
CA THR A 435 20.39 6.82 15.36
C THR A 435 21.75 6.33 14.89
N PHE A 436 21.78 5.22 14.15
CA PHE A 436 23.00 4.61 13.63
C PHE A 436 23.80 5.58 12.77
N VAL A 437 23.15 6.20 11.77
CA VAL A 437 23.82 7.16 10.88
C VAL A 437 24.20 8.44 11.59
N SER A 438 23.42 8.92 12.58
CA SER A 438 23.81 10.10 13.35
C SER A 438 25.04 9.86 14.22
N ILE A 439 25.25 8.63 14.71
CA ILE A 439 26.41 8.29 15.53
C ILE A 439 27.66 8.12 14.65
N ARG A 440 27.52 7.48 13.48
CA ARG A 440 28.65 6.99 12.68
C ARG A 440 28.97 7.83 11.44
N PHE A 441 27.96 8.50 10.88
CA PHE A 441 28.01 9.07 9.52
C PHE A 441 27.32 10.44 9.43
N SER A 442 27.29 11.20 10.52
CA SER A 442 26.61 12.51 10.59
C SER A 442 27.04 13.47 9.48
N GLU A 443 28.34 13.53 9.17
CA GLU A 443 28.89 14.39 8.12
C GLU A 443 28.57 13.91 6.71
N ARG A 444 28.30 12.61 6.50
CA ARG A 444 27.94 12.04 5.19
C ARG A 444 26.43 11.98 4.96
N ASN A 445 25.62 12.31 5.96
CA ASN A 445 24.16 12.28 5.90
C ASN A 445 23.57 13.68 5.72
N SER A 446 22.47 13.80 4.99
CA SER A 446 21.77 15.07 4.77
C SER A 446 20.68 15.36 5.82
N ASN A 447 20.41 14.42 6.73
CA ASN A 447 19.33 14.49 7.73
C ASN A 447 17.93 14.71 7.15
N ARG A 448 17.70 14.32 5.89
CA ARG A 448 16.40 14.44 5.21
C ARG A 448 16.11 13.18 4.39
N SER A 449 14.83 12.88 4.18
CA SER A 449 14.39 11.85 3.24
C SER A 449 14.22 12.44 1.83
N LEU A 450 14.36 11.59 0.80
CA LEU A 450 13.96 11.89 -0.58
C LEU A 450 12.49 11.55 -0.87
N THR A 451 11.73 11.14 0.13
CA THR A 451 10.33 10.77 -0.01
C THR A 451 9.41 11.87 0.54
N TRP A 452 8.62 12.48 -0.34
CA TRP A 452 7.60 13.44 0.03
C TRP A 452 6.43 12.73 0.73
N VAL A 453 5.97 13.32 1.83
CA VAL A 453 4.87 12.82 2.66
C VAL A 453 3.98 13.97 3.11
N ASP A 454 2.67 13.76 3.06
CA ASP A 454 1.70 14.71 3.59
C ASP A 454 1.25 14.32 4.99
N TRP A 455 1.59 15.15 5.97
CA TRP A 455 1.16 15.01 7.37
C TRP A 455 0.07 16.00 7.77
N SER A 456 -0.47 16.79 6.83
CA SER A 456 -1.45 17.86 7.11
C SER A 456 -2.74 17.37 7.77
N LYS A 457 -3.16 16.13 7.49
CA LYS A 457 -4.35 15.51 8.09
C LYS A 457 -4.14 15.04 9.55
N GLY A 458 -2.91 15.12 10.07
CA GLY A 458 -2.57 14.65 11.41
C GLY A 458 -2.63 13.13 11.58
N GLY A 459 -2.36 12.66 12.81
CA GLY A 459 -2.38 11.24 13.17
C GLY A 459 -1.05 10.51 13.04
N ILE A 460 -1.09 9.19 13.22
CA ILE A 460 0.10 8.31 13.24
C ILE A 460 0.51 7.80 11.84
N HIS A 461 -0.21 8.20 10.80
CA HIS A 461 0.06 7.83 9.41
C HIS A 461 -0.14 9.05 8.49
N PRO A 462 0.66 9.19 7.43
CA PRO A 462 0.49 10.29 6.49
C PRO A 462 -0.81 10.13 5.69
N ALA A 463 -1.29 11.25 5.14
CA ALA A 463 -2.44 11.30 4.27
C ALA A 463 -2.24 10.37 3.06
N LYS A 464 -3.35 9.76 2.64
CA LYS A 464 -3.42 8.96 1.42
C LYS A 464 -3.91 9.83 0.28
N PHE A 465 -3.35 9.60 -0.91
CA PHE A 465 -3.79 10.20 -2.17
C PHE A 465 -4.57 9.16 -2.95
N VAL A 466 -5.89 9.33 -3.01
CA VAL A 466 -6.76 8.54 -3.89
C VAL A 466 -6.81 9.16 -5.28
N ARG A 467 -7.54 8.54 -6.21
CA ARG A 467 -7.72 9.01 -7.59
C ARG A 467 -7.94 10.53 -7.67
N THR A 468 -8.94 11.05 -6.96
CA THR A 468 -9.35 12.47 -7.01
C THR A 468 -8.26 13.42 -6.54
N ASP A 469 -7.42 12.98 -5.60
CA ASP A 469 -6.37 13.80 -4.98
C ASP A 469 -5.13 13.96 -5.87
N VAL A 470 -4.94 13.06 -6.84
CA VAL A 470 -3.82 13.14 -7.78
C VAL A 470 -4.22 14.07 -8.92
N THR A 471 -3.75 15.31 -8.85
CA THR A 471 -3.86 16.34 -9.90
C THR A 471 -2.48 16.80 -10.36
N ILE A 472 -2.41 17.51 -11.50
CA ILE A 472 -1.15 18.07 -12.01
C ILE A 472 -0.54 19.04 -11.00
N GLU A 473 -1.36 19.90 -10.40
CA GLU A 473 -0.94 20.91 -9.43
C GLU A 473 -0.35 20.27 -8.17
N VAL A 474 -0.98 19.19 -7.69
CA VAL A 474 -0.48 18.43 -6.54
C VAL A 474 0.86 17.77 -6.86
N LEU A 475 1.00 17.16 -8.04
CA LEU A 475 2.26 16.53 -8.47
C LEU A 475 3.39 17.56 -8.66
N GLU A 476 3.12 18.73 -9.24
CA GLU A 476 4.12 19.80 -9.36
C GLU A 476 4.51 20.38 -8.00
N LYS A 477 3.55 20.52 -7.09
CA LYS A 477 3.84 20.93 -5.70
C LYS A 477 4.75 19.93 -4.99
N MET A 478 4.59 18.62 -5.23
CA MET A 478 5.48 17.60 -4.70
C MET A 478 6.90 17.70 -5.28
N ARG A 479 7.02 18.07 -6.56
CA ARG A 479 8.29 18.16 -7.31
C ARG A 479 9.12 19.39 -6.98
N SER A 480 8.50 20.57 -6.90
CA SER A 480 9.21 21.85 -6.80
C SER A 480 8.70 22.79 -5.72
N GLY A 481 7.80 22.35 -4.83
CA GLY A 481 7.19 23.18 -3.80
C GLY A 481 8.09 23.53 -2.61
N ARG A 482 9.35 23.06 -2.57
CA ARG A 482 10.31 23.35 -1.49
C ARG A 482 11.72 23.52 -2.04
N LYS A 483 12.53 24.30 -1.32
CA LYS A 483 13.98 24.43 -1.53
C LYS A 483 14.74 23.61 -0.51
N CYS A 484 15.85 23.02 -0.92
CA CYS A 484 16.74 22.24 -0.05
C CYS A 484 18.15 22.24 -0.63
N GLU A 485 19.10 21.77 0.17
CA GLU A 485 20.48 21.59 -0.26
C GLU A 485 20.68 20.25 -1.01
N TYR A 486 21.46 20.32 -2.08
CA TYR A 486 21.98 19.19 -2.83
C TYR A 486 23.41 19.52 -3.30
N ASN A 487 24.39 18.71 -2.86
CA ASN A 487 25.81 18.89 -3.17
C ASN A 487 26.34 20.32 -2.91
N GLY A 488 25.92 20.94 -1.80
CA GLY A 488 26.32 22.30 -1.42
C GLY A 488 25.56 23.43 -2.13
N ASN A 489 24.66 23.11 -3.07
CA ASN A 489 23.85 24.10 -3.79
C ASN A 489 22.38 24.01 -3.38
N ILE A 490 21.66 25.14 -3.48
CA ILE A 490 20.21 25.18 -3.26
C ILE A 490 19.50 24.71 -4.54
N THR A 491 18.57 23.76 -4.40
CA THR A 491 17.74 23.23 -5.48
C THR A 491 16.27 23.17 -5.08
N ASN A 492 15.38 23.10 -6.08
CA ASN A 492 13.96 22.82 -5.87
C ASN A 492 13.63 21.32 -5.94
N VAL A 493 14.60 20.46 -6.32
CA VAL A 493 14.42 19.01 -6.42
C VAL A 493 14.76 18.37 -5.07
N CYS A 494 13.80 18.42 -4.16
CA CYS A 494 13.99 17.92 -2.79
C CYS A 494 13.52 16.49 -2.58
N PHE A 495 12.52 16.06 -3.33
CA PHE A 495 11.96 14.72 -3.19
C PHE A 495 11.98 14.05 -4.54
N LEU A 496 12.49 12.82 -4.59
CA LEU A 496 12.48 12.00 -5.81
C LEU A 496 11.26 11.08 -5.85
N PHE A 497 10.66 10.82 -4.69
CA PHE A 497 9.53 9.92 -4.52
C PHE A 497 8.44 10.58 -3.71
N ALA A 498 7.20 10.11 -3.83
CA ALA A 498 6.08 10.54 -2.98
C ALA A 498 5.27 9.35 -2.48
N ARG A 499 4.61 9.54 -1.33
CA ARG A 499 3.66 8.60 -0.73
C ARG A 499 2.66 9.36 0.15
N LYS A 500 1.47 8.83 0.45
CA LYS A 500 1.00 7.45 0.27
C LYS A 500 -0.08 7.39 -0.82
N VAL A 501 0.29 6.97 -2.02
CA VAL A 501 -0.64 6.92 -3.14
C VAL A 501 -1.35 5.56 -3.18
N THR A 502 -2.67 5.57 -3.38
CA THR A 502 -3.46 4.34 -3.41
C THR A 502 -3.58 3.79 -4.83
N PRO A 503 -3.84 2.48 -5.02
CA PRO A 503 -3.99 1.87 -6.34
C PRO A 503 -5.07 2.52 -7.21
N THR A 504 -6.11 3.09 -6.59
CA THR A 504 -7.17 3.83 -7.31
C THR A 504 -6.65 5.01 -8.13
N ALA A 505 -5.49 5.56 -7.80
CA ALA A 505 -4.89 6.66 -8.53
C ALA A 505 -4.08 6.24 -9.77
N LEU A 506 -3.87 4.94 -10.00
CA LEU A 506 -3.01 4.43 -11.07
C LEU A 506 -3.42 4.97 -12.46
N GLY A 507 -4.70 4.96 -12.80
CA GLY A 507 -5.18 5.47 -14.09
C GLY A 507 -4.78 6.94 -14.34
N ARG A 508 -4.97 7.81 -13.33
CA ARG A 508 -4.56 9.23 -13.41
C ARG A 508 -3.04 9.39 -13.43
N LEU A 509 -2.31 8.61 -12.64
CA LEU A 509 -0.84 8.61 -12.67
C LEU A 509 -0.32 8.24 -14.05
N MET A 510 -0.85 7.20 -14.70
CA MET A 510 -0.46 6.81 -16.06
C MET A 510 -0.75 7.92 -17.08
N ARG A 511 -1.86 8.65 -16.91
CA ARG A 511 -2.20 9.80 -17.77
C ARG A 511 -1.29 11.01 -17.56
N PHE A 512 -0.85 11.27 -16.32
CA PHE A 512 -0.05 12.45 -15.98
C PHE A 512 1.46 12.21 -16.01
N ALA A 513 1.92 10.97 -15.91
CA ALA A 513 3.34 10.63 -15.88
C ALA A 513 4.11 11.16 -17.10
N PRO A 514 3.63 11.04 -18.35
CA PRO A 514 4.31 11.65 -19.49
C PRO A 514 4.34 13.18 -19.45
N LYS A 515 3.31 13.81 -18.87
CA LYS A 515 3.14 15.28 -18.86
C LYS A 515 3.95 15.97 -17.77
N VAL A 516 3.93 15.40 -16.56
CA VAL A 516 4.48 16.02 -15.34
C VAL A 516 5.78 15.35 -14.93
N MET A 517 5.79 14.01 -14.88
CA MET A 517 6.96 13.25 -14.44
C MET A 517 7.97 13.02 -15.57
N GLN A 518 7.59 13.34 -16.81
CA GLN A 518 8.39 13.21 -18.04
C GLN A 518 8.77 11.76 -18.34
N PHE A 519 7.84 10.83 -18.10
CA PHE A 519 8.04 9.44 -18.49
C PHE A 519 7.74 9.32 -19.98
N ASN A 520 8.78 9.29 -20.81
CA ASN A 520 8.64 9.13 -22.24
C ASN A 520 8.24 7.67 -22.52
N PRO A 521 7.08 7.42 -23.18
CA PRO A 521 6.59 6.08 -23.46
C PRO A 521 7.43 5.29 -24.46
#